data_AF-A0A2V2RTR4-F1
#
_entry.id   AF-A0A2V2RTR4-F1
#
_cell.length_a   1.000
_cell.length_b   1.000
_cell.length_c   1.000
_cell.angle_alpha   90.00
_cell.angle_beta   90.00
_cell.angle_gamma   90.00
#
_symmetry.space_group_name_H-M   'P 1'
#
loop_
_entity.id
_entity.type
_entity.pdbx_description
1 polymer ?
#
loop_
_entity_poly.entity_id
_entity_poly.type
_entity_poly.pdbx_seq_one_letter_code
_entity_poly.pdbx_strand_id
1 'polypeptide(L)' 'MSLSGLILGVINVAIVVAILVLVGAIIVMFARWLQWPIDWTVQRLYLLVVALIALYMLVALLLGVPTIHVIGRY' A
#
# COMPACT_ATOMS: atom_id res chain seq x y z
N MET A 1 16.76 8.52 15.30
CA MET A 1 15.95 9.00 14.17
C MET A 1 15.43 10.39 14.54
N SER A 2 15.62 11.40 13.70
CA SER A 2 15.04 12.72 13.95
C SER A 2 13.51 12.64 13.86
N LEU A 3 12.80 13.46 14.64
CA LEU A 3 11.33 13.56 14.60
C LEU A 3 10.81 13.76 13.15
N SER A 4 11.59 14.51 12.34
CA SER A 4 11.34 14.73 10.92
C SER A 4 11.39 13.46 10.06
N GLY A 5 12.29 12.53 10.34
CA GLY A 5 12.39 11.27 9.58
C GLY A 5 11.21 10.32 9.83
N LEU A 6 10.69 10.32 11.06
CA LEU A 6 9.52 9.52 11.42
C LEU A 6 8.25 10.09 10.77
N ILE A 7 8.07 11.41 10.81
CA ILE A 7 6.94 12.10 10.15
C ILE A 7 6.94 11.84 8.64
N LEU A 8 8.09 12.01 7.97
CA LEU A 8 8.22 11.74 6.54
C LEU A 8 7.93 10.27 6.19
N GLY A 9 8.37 9.35 7.04
CA GLY A 9 8.10 7.93 6.86
C GLY A 9 6.61 7.60 6.97
N VAL A 10 5.91 8.11 7.99
CA VAL A 10 4.45 7.90 8.15
C VAL A 10 3.69 8.46 6.95
N ILE A 11 4.04 9.67 6.48
CA ILE A 11 3.43 10.28 5.30
C ILE A 11 3.63 9.38 4.07
N ASN A 12 4.84 8.84 3.88
CA ASN A 12 5.12 7.95 2.75
C ASN A 12 4.28 6.67 2.81
N VAL A 13 4.19 6.03 3.99
CA VAL A 13 3.34 4.84 4.16
C VAL A 13 1.88 5.16 3.83
N ALA A 14 1.36 6.29 4.33
CA ALA A 14 -0.01 6.71 4.04
C ALA A 14 -0.25 6.92 2.53
N ILE A 15 0.70 7.54 1.83
CA ILE A 15 0.61 7.75 0.37
C ILE A 15 0.60 6.41 -0.37
N VAL A 16 1.50 5.48 -0.03
CA VAL A 16 1.57 4.17 -0.70
C VAL A 16 0.28 3.37 -0.50
N VAL A 17 -0.25 3.35 0.72
CA VAL A 17 -1.52 2.67 1.02
C VAL A 17 -2.68 3.32 0.26
N ALA A 18 -2.74 4.66 0.23
CA ALA A 18 -3.77 5.38 -0.51
C ALA A 18 -3.72 5.07 -2.02
N ILE A 19 -2.52 5.02 -2.62
CA ILE A 19 -2.34 4.66 -4.02
C ILE A 19 -2.80 3.22 -4.28
N LEU A 20 -2.44 2.27 -3.43
CA LEU A 20 -2.90 0.89 -3.56
C LEU A 20 -4.42 0.80 -3.51
N VAL A 21 -5.07 1.45 -2.54
CA VAL A 21 -6.53 1.44 -2.46
C VAL A 21 -7.16 2.07 -3.71
N LEU A 22 -6.60 3.19 -4.20
CA LEU A 22 -7.07 3.86 -5.41
C LEU A 22 -6.97 2.94 -6.65
N VAL A 23 -5.84 2.24 -6.81
CA VAL A 23 -5.65 1.27 -7.91
C VAL A 23 -6.70 0.16 -7.84
N GLY A 24 -6.94 -0.38 -6.64
CA GLY A 24 -8.00 -1.38 -6.43
C GLY A 24 -9.39 -0.86 -6.80
N ALA A 25 -9.70 0.38 -6.42
CA ALA A 25 -10.97 1.03 -6.75
C ALA A 25 -11.13 1.24 -8.27
N ILE A 26 -10.07 1.65 -8.97
CA ILE A 26 -10.07 1.80 -10.44
C ILE A 26 -10.34 0.45 -11.11
N ILE A 27 -9.68 -0.62 -10.67
CA ILE A 27 -9.91 -1.97 -11.22
C ILE A 27 -11.36 -2.40 -11.03
N VAL A 28 -11.92 -2.20 -9.84
CA VAL A 28 -13.34 -2.52 -9.56
C VAL A 28 -14.28 -1.69 -10.44
N MET A 29 -13.96 -0.41 -10.65
CA MET A 29 -14.73 0.47 -11.53
C MET A 29 -14.73 -0.04 -12.99
N PHE A 30 -13.56 -0.41 -13.51
CA PHE A 30 -13.44 -0.97 -14.86
C PHE A 30 -14.15 -2.32 -15.01
N ALA A 31 -14.03 -3.20 -14.02
CA ALA A 31 -14.71 -4.50 -14.05
C ALA A 31 -16.24 -4.36 -14.03
N ARG A 32 -16.76 -3.40 -13.26
CA ARG A 32 -18.20 -3.05 -13.29
C ARG A 32 -18.63 -2.54 -14.66
N TRP A 33 -17.80 -1.73 -15.31
CA TRP A 33 -18.08 -1.23 -16.67
C TRP A 33 -18.15 -2.37 -17.69
N LEU A 34 -17.31 -3.40 -17.54
CA LEU A 34 -17.29 -4.59 -18.39
C LEU A 34 -18.32 -5.66 -17.98
N GLN A 35 -19.17 -5.39 -16.99
CA GLN A 35 -20.10 -6.35 -16.38
C GLN A 35 -19.43 -7.63 -15.88
N TRP A 36 -18.13 -7.59 -15.58
CA TRP A 36 -17.43 -8.73 -15.02
C TRP A 36 -17.77 -8.83 -13.53
N PRO A 37 -18.39 -9.94 -13.07
CA PRO A 37 -18.62 -10.14 -11.65
C PRO A 37 -17.27 -10.33 -10.94
N ILE A 38 -16.86 -9.34 -10.14
CA ILE A 38 -15.78 -9.53 -9.18
C ILE A 38 -16.36 -10.23 -7.95
N ASP A 39 -15.89 -11.44 -7.69
CA ASP A 39 -16.22 -12.16 -6.46
C ASP A 39 -15.75 -11.36 -5.24
N TRP A 40 -16.63 -11.24 -4.24
CA TRP A 40 -16.34 -10.58 -2.97
C TRP A 40 -15.11 -11.16 -2.27
N THR A 41 -14.84 -12.45 -2.49
CA THR A 41 -13.64 -13.13 -2.00
C THR A 41 -12.36 -12.51 -2.53
N VAL A 42 -12.33 -12.13 -3.81
CA VAL A 42 -11.16 -11.50 -4.46
C VAL A 42 -10.92 -10.10 -3.91
N GLN A 43 -11.99 -9.33 -3.67
CA GLN A 43 -11.86 -7.99 -3.05
C GLN A 43 -11.33 -8.07 -1.61
N ARG A 44 -11.77 -9.07 -0.84
CA ARG A 44 -11.26 -9.30 0.53
C ARG A 44 -9.79 -9.70 0.52
N LEU A 45 -9.38 -10.60 -0.38
CA LEU A 45 -7.99 -10.97 -0.54
C LEU A 45 -7.13 -9.77 -0.92
N TYR A 46 -7.61 -8.92 -1.84
CA TYR A 46 -6.93 -7.68 -2.21
C TYR A 46 -6.73 -6.77 -1.00
N LEU A 47 -7.79 -6.48 -0.25
CA LEU A 47 -7.71 -5.62 0.95
C LEU A 47 -6.80 -6.22 2.03
N LEU A 48 -6.80 -7.54 2.18
CA LEU A 48 -5.91 -8.24 3.09
C LEU A 48 -4.44 -8.09 2.69
N VAL A 49 -4.13 -8.20 1.39
CA VAL A 49 -2.78 -7.96 0.86
C VAL A 49 -2.36 -6.51 1.11
N VAL A 50 -3.23 -5.53 0.82
CA VAL A 50 -2.96 -4.12 1.10
C VAL A 50 -2.71 -3.88 2.59
N ALA A 51 -3.50 -4.51 3.47
CA ALA A 51 -3.32 -4.40 4.91
C ALA A 51 -1.99 -5.01 5.38
N LEU A 52 -1.58 -6.15 4.83
CA LEU A 52 -0.27 -6.76 5.12
C LEU A 52 0.89 -5.87 4.66
N ILE A 53 0.79 -5.27 3.48
CA ILE A 53 1.80 -4.32 2.97
C ILE A 53 1.88 -3.09 3.88
N ALA A 54 0.73 -2.53 4.27
CA ALA A 54 0.67 -1.40 5.19
C ALA A 54 1.34 -1.72 6.53
N LEU A 55 1.04 -2.89 7.09
CA LEU A 55 1.64 -3.37 8.34
C LEU A 55 3.15 -3.55 8.20
N TYR A 56 3.61 -4.19 7.12
CA TYR A 56 5.04 -4.34 6.84
C TYR A 56 5.76 -2.98 6.78
N MET A 57 5.18 -2.01 6.08
CA MET A 57 5.77 -0.67 5.96
C MET A 57 5.82 0.07 7.30
N LEU A 58 4.79 -0.08 8.15
CA LEU A 58 4.79 0.47 9.50
C LEU A 58 5.87 -0.17 10.37
N VAL A 59 6.02 -1.50 10.32
CA VAL A 59 7.06 -2.23 11.05
C VAL A 59 8.45 -1.84 10.54
N ALA A 60 8.65 -1.75 9.23
CA ALA A 60 9.91 -1.33 8.62
C ALA A 60 10.29 0.10 9.03
N LEU A 61 9.30 1.00 9.11
CA LEU A 61 9.48 2.34 9.62
C LEU A 61 9.90 2.34 11.10
N LEU A 62 9.26 1.52 11.93
CA LEU A 62 9.52 1.43 13.37
C LEU A 62 10.91 0.85 13.68
N LEU A 63 11.35 -0.15 12.89
CA LEU A 63 12.66 -0.78 13.00
C LEU A 63 13.78 0.07 12.36
N GLY A 64 13.43 1.20 11.74
CA GLY A 64 14.37 2.09 11.06
C GLY A 64 15.13 1.43 9.92
N VAL A 65 14.57 0.36 9.35
CA VAL A 65 15.13 -0.30 8.17
C VAL A 65 14.85 0.62 6.99
N PRO A 66 15.87 1.11 6.27
CA PRO A 66 15.65 1.93 5.10
C PRO A 66 14.97 1.09 4.03
N THR A 67 13.66 1.27 3.86
CA THR A 67 12.86 0.72 2.75
C THR A 67 13.33 1.20 1.38
N ILE A 68 14.31 2.11 1.34
CA ILE A 68 14.94 2.70 0.17
C ILE A 68 16.00 1.78 -0.49
N HIS A 69 16.45 0.70 0.16
CA HIS A 69 17.49 -0.17 -0.40
C HIS A 69 17.05 -0.99 -1.63
N VAL A 70 15.78 -0.90 -2.05
CA VAL A 70 15.27 -1.57 -3.26
C VAL A 70 15.31 -0.66 -4.50
N ILE A 71 15.40 0.68 -4.36
CA ILE A 71 15.26 1.63 -5.48
C ILE A 71 16.53 2.47 -5.74
N GLY A 72 17.54 2.43 -4.86
CA GLY A 72 18.69 3.36 -4.90
C GLY A 72 20.06 2.80 -5.30
N ARG A 73 20.15 1.66 -6.00
CA ARG A 73 21.44 1.16 -6.52
C ARG A 73 21.43 1.03 -8.04
N TYR A 74 21.36 2.15 -8.74
CA TYR A 74 21.97 2.36 -10.04
C TYR A 74 22.42 3.83 -10.14
#